data_AF-A0A945JRT0-F1
#
_entry.id   AF-A0A945JRT0-F1
#
_cell.length_a   1.000
_cell.length_b   1.000
_cell.length_c   1.000
_cell.angle_alpha   90.00
_cell.angle_beta   90.00
_cell.angle_gamma   90.00
#
_symmetry.space_group_name_H-M   'P 1'
#
loop_
_entity.id
_entity.type
_entity.pdbx_description
1 polymer ?
#
loop_
_entity_poly.entity_id
_entity_poly.type
_entity_poly.pdbx_seq_one_letter_code
_entity_poly.pdbx_strand_id
1 'polypeptide(L)'
;MATIEAWEQARDSFTKTLEQLRGTDIDSLMKSELGTSSDFLPYRGLIERVVESAAVLSAAPISEWPAEFLKPIQTHAAQLNKHFEEILGFQVGHDTTPMAWRDQKADEVTKRAAEFFKFALPLLAYEQARQALEPAIQAQHSRVMDEVVAKAQSQVGEISDVLEKARQAAQQTGIAQYARLFETEAKTHKTRARRWYLATIGSVAGLLLYGGLLLYRPFVSAGGTVNVVASAIPRIVLLGSLYYAVHWCARNFSAHCHNEVVNRHRVNSLGTFETFAKAAGDDTQTKNAVLLEATHSIFGSQSSGFFQREAPPVPQNKIVEIMRNIGSRSSS
;
A
#
# COMPACT_ATOMS: atom_id res chain seq x y z
N MET A 1 -30.22 -22.88 23.23
CA MET A 1 -29.30 -23.37 24.28
C MET A 1 -29.58 -24.83 24.63
N ALA A 2 -30.79 -25.23 25.01
CA ALA A 2 -31.14 -26.63 25.33
C ALA A 2 -30.91 -27.67 24.19
N THR A 3 -30.85 -27.26 22.91
CA THR A 3 -30.69 -28.16 21.77
C THR A 3 -29.24 -28.51 21.42
N ILE A 4 -28.27 -27.68 21.79
CA ILE A 4 -26.84 -27.91 21.48
C ILE A 4 -26.23 -28.82 22.54
N GLU A 5 -26.48 -28.55 23.82
CA GLU A 5 -26.02 -29.38 24.94
C GLU A 5 -26.58 -30.81 24.87
N ALA A 6 -27.86 -30.96 24.53
CA ALA A 6 -28.49 -32.28 24.33
C ALA A 6 -27.86 -33.04 23.16
N TRP A 7 -27.38 -32.33 22.14
CA TRP A 7 -26.76 -32.92 20.97
C TRP A 7 -25.30 -33.34 21.24
N GLU A 8 -24.54 -32.55 21.99
CA GLU A 8 -23.20 -32.92 22.47
C GLU A 8 -23.25 -34.16 23.38
N GLN A 9 -24.19 -34.22 24.32
CA GLN A 9 -24.39 -35.39 25.18
C GLN A 9 -24.73 -36.66 24.38
N ALA A 10 -25.56 -36.52 23.33
CA ALA A 10 -25.87 -37.64 22.44
C ALA A 10 -24.61 -38.16 21.72
N ARG A 11 -23.73 -37.26 21.25
CA ARG A 11 -22.46 -37.62 20.60
C ARG A 11 -21.47 -38.30 21.55
N ASP A 12 -21.36 -37.82 22.77
CA ASP A 12 -20.50 -38.46 23.78
C ASP A 12 -21.00 -39.88 24.09
N SER A 13 -22.32 -40.04 24.26
CA SER A 13 -22.92 -41.35 24.50
C SER A 13 -22.73 -42.31 23.31
N PHE A 14 -22.82 -41.79 22.09
CA PHE A 14 -22.58 -42.52 20.84
C PHE A 14 -21.13 -43.02 20.77
N THR A 15 -20.17 -42.11 20.98
CA THR A 15 -18.73 -42.39 20.94
C THR A 15 -18.36 -43.47 21.95
N LYS A 16 -18.81 -43.34 23.20
CA LYS A 16 -18.56 -44.34 24.26
C LYS A 16 -19.11 -45.72 23.90
N THR A 17 -20.28 -45.79 23.25
CA THR A 17 -20.88 -47.06 22.84
C THR A 17 -20.01 -47.77 21.79
N LEU A 18 -19.48 -47.01 20.83
CA LEU A 18 -18.57 -47.54 19.81
C LEU A 18 -17.19 -47.89 20.36
N GLU A 19 -16.68 -47.12 21.33
CA GLU A 19 -15.42 -47.41 22.01
C GLU A 19 -15.49 -48.73 22.80
N GLN A 20 -16.62 -49.02 23.44
CA GLN A 20 -16.86 -50.31 24.10
C GLN A 20 -16.84 -51.46 23.09
N LEU A 21 -17.49 -51.29 21.94
CA LEU A 21 -17.51 -52.30 20.87
C LEU A 21 -16.10 -52.52 20.30
N ARG A 22 -15.36 -51.43 20.07
CA ARG A 22 -13.95 -51.43 19.65
C ARG A 22 -13.05 -52.15 20.67
N GLY A 23 -13.29 -51.95 21.96
CA GLY A 23 -12.48 -52.49 23.06
C GLY A 23 -12.74 -53.96 23.37
N THR A 24 -13.63 -54.63 22.63
CA THR A 24 -13.95 -56.03 22.85
C THR A 24 -12.79 -56.93 22.45
N ASP A 25 -12.36 -57.81 23.37
CA ASP A 25 -11.37 -58.84 23.06
C ASP A 25 -11.98 -59.98 22.22
N ILE A 26 -11.64 -59.99 20.94
CA ILE A 26 -12.19 -60.92 19.95
C ILE A 26 -11.80 -62.36 20.27
N ASP A 27 -10.59 -62.61 20.76
CA ASP A 27 -10.12 -63.98 21.02
C ASP A 27 -10.89 -64.59 22.20
N SER A 28 -11.19 -63.81 23.24
CA SER A 28 -12.03 -64.23 24.37
C SER A 28 -13.48 -64.54 23.99
N LEU A 29 -14.00 -63.93 22.91
CA LEU A 29 -15.35 -64.21 22.40
C LEU A 29 -15.45 -65.57 21.68
N MET A 30 -14.34 -66.11 21.19
CA MET A 30 -14.37 -67.35 20.40
C MET A 30 -14.74 -68.57 21.24
N LYS A 31 -14.55 -68.50 22.56
CA LYS A 31 -14.89 -69.59 23.52
C LYS A 31 -14.37 -70.95 23.07
N SER A 32 -13.10 -70.99 22.63
CA SER A 32 -12.42 -72.18 22.11
C SER A 32 -12.45 -73.39 23.07
N GLU A 33 -12.63 -73.12 24.36
CA GLU A 33 -12.77 -74.09 25.44
C GLU A 33 -14.07 -74.90 25.40
N LEU A 34 -15.10 -74.47 24.64
CA LEU A 34 -16.39 -75.18 24.50
C LEU A 34 -16.33 -76.32 23.45
N GLY A 35 -15.21 -76.47 22.74
CA GLY A 35 -15.00 -77.49 21.70
C GLY A 35 -15.50 -77.08 20.30
N THR A 36 -15.03 -77.80 19.28
CA THR A 36 -15.15 -77.44 17.85
C THR A 36 -16.58 -77.26 17.34
N SER A 37 -17.57 -77.82 18.03
CA SER A 37 -18.98 -77.74 17.63
C SER A 37 -19.78 -76.66 18.36
N SER A 38 -19.21 -76.05 19.41
CA SER A 38 -19.90 -75.05 20.25
C SER A 38 -19.14 -73.73 20.40
N ASP A 39 -17.99 -73.59 19.75
CA ASP A 39 -17.21 -72.34 19.68
C ASP A 39 -17.82 -71.32 18.68
N PHE A 40 -17.35 -70.07 18.75
CA PHE A 40 -17.76 -68.97 17.86
C PHE A 40 -16.77 -68.72 16.72
N LEU A 41 -15.78 -69.60 16.50
CA LEU A 41 -14.76 -69.43 15.45
C LEU A 41 -15.36 -69.17 14.05
N PRO A 42 -16.46 -69.82 13.62
CA PRO A 42 -17.07 -69.55 12.32
C PRO A 42 -17.54 -68.10 12.13
N TYR A 43 -17.79 -67.36 13.21
CA TYR A 43 -18.31 -66.00 13.19
C TYR A 43 -17.24 -64.93 13.40
N ARG A 44 -15.96 -65.32 13.57
CA ARG A 44 -14.83 -64.43 13.83
C ARG A 44 -14.76 -63.26 12.84
N GLY A 45 -14.79 -63.55 11.54
CA GLY A 45 -14.66 -62.51 10.50
C GLY A 45 -15.81 -61.50 10.49
N LEU A 46 -17.01 -61.89 10.94
CA LEU A 46 -18.11 -60.94 11.11
C LEU A 46 -17.85 -60.02 12.30
N ILE A 47 -17.41 -60.58 13.43
CA ILE A 47 -17.12 -59.84 14.67
C ILE A 47 -15.96 -58.87 14.42
N GLU A 48 -14.89 -59.31 13.76
CA GLU A 48 -13.75 -58.44 13.37
C GLU A 48 -14.23 -57.25 12.54
N ARG A 49 -15.03 -57.47 11.50
CA ARG A 49 -15.56 -56.37 10.67
C ARG A 49 -16.44 -55.39 11.45
N VAL A 50 -17.20 -55.87 12.44
CA VAL A 50 -18.01 -55.01 13.31
C VAL A 50 -17.11 -54.15 14.19
N VAL A 51 -16.09 -54.75 14.82
CA VAL A 51 -15.13 -54.06 15.70
C VAL A 51 -14.30 -53.03 14.91
N GLU A 52 -13.80 -53.40 13.72
CA GLU A 52 -13.06 -52.50 12.83
C GLU A 52 -13.92 -51.32 12.38
N SER A 53 -15.17 -51.57 12.01
CA SER A 53 -16.11 -50.53 11.61
C SER A 53 -16.42 -49.58 12.77
N ALA A 54 -16.59 -50.10 13.99
CA ALA A 54 -16.74 -49.28 15.19
C ALA A 54 -15.48 -48.45 15.46
N ALA A 55 -14.29 -49.00 15.21
CA ALA A 55 -13.04 -48.26 15.37
C ALA A 55 -12.95 -47.07 14.41
N VAL A 56 -13.24 -47.27 13.13
CA VAL A 56 -13.24 -46.18 12.13
C VAL A 56 -14.28 -45.11 12.49
N LEU A 57 -15.49 -45.51 12.86
CA LEU A 57 -16.55 -44.57 13.20
C LEU A 57 -16.28 -43.80 14.51
N SER A 58 -15.64 -44.44 15.50
CA SER A 58 -15.28 -43.79 16.77
C SER A 58 -14.21 -42.71 16.61
N ALA A 59 -13.33 -42.85 15.61
CA ALA A 59 -12.24 -41.91 15.34
C ALA A 59 -12.65 -40.76 14.39
N ALA A 60 -13.85 -40.82 13.82
CA ALA A 60 -14.34 -39.82 12.88
C ALA A 60 -14.85 -38.56 13.61
N PRO A 61 -14.86 -37.39 12.95
CA PRO A 61 -15.42 -36.16 13.50
C PRO A 61 -16.94 -36.20 13.42
N ILE A 62 -17.53 -36.86 14.41
CA ILE A 62 -18.98 -37.04 14.59
C ILE A 62 -19.75 -35.70 14.58
N SER A 63 -19.06 -34.56 14.74
CA SER A 63 -19.63 -33.20 14.67
C SER A 63 -20.21 -32.85 13.31
N GLU A 64 -19.72 -33.49 12.26
CA GLU A 64 -20.12 -33.17 10.88
C GLU A 64 -21.28 -34.07 10.41
N TRP A 65 -21.70 -35.03 11.24
CA TRP A 65 -22.66 -36.05 10.84
C TRP A 65 -24.11 -35.65 11.13
N PRO A 66 -25.07 -36.01 10.26
CA PRO A 66 -26.48 -35.77 10.54
C PRO A 66 -26.95 -36.61 11.73
N ALA A 67 -27.66 -35.98 12.67
CA ALA A 67 -28.12 -36.62 13.92
C ALA A 67 -28.97 -37.88 13.70
N GLU A 68 -29.64 -37.96 12.55
CA GLU A 68 -30.51 -39.08 12.15
C GLU A 68 -29.76 -40.42 12.01
N PHE A 69 -28.46 -40.38 11.71
CA PHE A 69 -27.63 -41.59 11.58
C PHE A 69 -27.04 -42.08 12.91
N LEU A 70 -26.91 -41.20 13.91
CA LEU A 70 -26.26 -41.53 15.18
C LEU A 70 -27.07 -42.53 16.01
N LYS A 71 -28.38 -42.27 16.15
CA LYS A 71 -29.24 -43.05 17.05
C LYS A 71 -29.44 -44.51 16.62
N PRO A 72 -29.68 -44.84 15.33
CA PRO A 72 -29.78 -46.23 14.88
C PRO A 72 -28.48 -47.00 15.08
N ILE A 73 -27.34 -46.41 14.73
CA ILE A 73 -26.02 -47.02 14.90
C ILE A 73 -25.73 -47.26 16.37
N GLN A 74 -25.99 -46.27 17.24
CA GLN A 74 -25.82 -46.43 18.69
C GLN A 74 -26.65 -47.59 19.24
N THR A 75 -27.91 -47.67 18.81
CA THR A 75 -28.84 -48.68 19.30
C THR A 75 -28.34 -50.08 18.94
N HIS A 76 -27.90 -50.28 17.71
CA HIS A 76 -27.39 -51.58 17.27
C HIS A 76 -26.01 -51.90 17.85
N ALA A 77 -25.13 -50.92 18.01
CA ALA A 77 -23.85 -51.09 18.68
C ALA A 77 -24.02 -51.48 20.17
N ALA A 78 -24.95 -50.84 20.88
CA ALA A 78 -25.26 -51.19 22.27
C ALA A 78 -25.83 -52.61 22.40
N GLN A 79 -26.66 -53.04 21.45
CA GLN A 79 -27.18 -54.41 21.39
C GLN A 79 -26.08 -55.42 21.11
N LEU A 80 -25.13 -55.10 20.22
CA LEU A 80 -23.95 -55.93 19.95
C LEU A 80 -23.06 -56.05 21.19
N ASN A 81 -22.77 -54.95 21.89
CA ASN A 81 -22.04 -54.97 23.17
C ASN A 81 -22.71 -55.92 24.17
N LYS A 82 -24.03 -55.80 24.35
CA LYS A 82 -24.78 -56.69 25.24
C LYS A 82 -24.66 -58.16 24.84
N HIS A 83 -24.76 -58.47 23.56
CA HIS A 83 -24.59 -59.85 23.08
C HIS A 83 -23.17 -60.36 23.29
N PHE A 84 -22.15 -59.52 23.10
CA PHE A 84 -20.75 -59.87 23.38
C PHE A 84 -20.52 -60.12 24.88
N GLU A 85 -21.09 -59.30 25.75
CA GLU A 85 -21.07 -59.52 27.21
C GLU A 85 -21.74 -60.84 27.61
N GLU A 86 -22.92 -61.14 27.04
CA GLU A 86 -23.63 -62.41 27.25
C GLU A 86 -22.80 -63.61 26.77
N ILE A 87 -22.05 -63.46 25.66
CA ILE A 87 -21.15 -64.50 25.17
C ILE A 87 -19.98 -64.70 26.12
N LEU A 88 -19.33 -63.61 26.57
CA LEU A 88 -18.22 -63.67 27.52
C LEU A 88 -18.62 -64.28 28.86
N GLY A 89 -19.83 -63.96 29.34
CA GLY A 89 -20.36 -64.44 30.62
C GLY A 89 -20.95 -65.85 30.61
N PHE A 90 -21.01 -66.52 29.45
CA PHE A 90 -21.60 -67.85 29.36
C PHE A 90 -20.82 -68.91 30.14
N GLN A 91 -21.57 -69.72 30.89
CA GLN A 91 -21.08 -70.88 31.63
C GLN A 91 -22.00 -72.08 31.34
N VAL A 92 -21.42 -73.28 31.23
CA VAL A 92 -22.18 -74.50 30.91
C VAL A 92 -23.07 -74.89 32.10
N GLY A 93 -24.40 -74.81 31.95
CA GLY A 93 -25.41 -75.21 32.93
C GLY A 93 -26.22 -76.45 32.50
N HIS A 94 -27.03 -77.00 33.42
CA HIS A 94 -27.69 -78.32 33.25
C HIS A 94 -28.85 -78.34 32.23
N ASP A 95 -29.45 -77.20 31.90
CA ASP A 95 -30.73 -77.14 31.16
C ASP A 95 -30.63 -76.62 29.71
N THR A 96 -29.43 -76.42 29.15
CA THR A 96 -29.28 -75.93 27.77
C THR A 96 -28.09 -76.56 27.06
N THR A 97 -28.33 -77.18 25.90
CA THR A 97 -27.25 -77.70 25.05
C THR A 97 -26.39 -76.52 24.53
N PRO A 98 -25.07 -76.48 24.79
CA PRO A 98 -24.20 -75.36 24.42
C PRO A 98 -24.25 -74.98 22.93
N MET A 99 -24.39 -75.98 22.05
CA MET A 99 -24.53 -75.77 20.60
C MET A 99 -25.79 -74.99 20.23
N ALA A 100 -26.94 -75.33 20.80
CA ALA A 100 -28.21 -74.66 20.51
C ALA A 100 -28.22 -73.21 21.02
N TRP A 101 -27.60 -72.97 22.18
CA TRP A 101 -27.40 -71.62 22.70
C TRP A 101 -26.44 -70.81 21.82
N ARG A 102 -25.32 -71.41 21.37
CA ARG A 102 -24.37 -70.77 20.45
C ARG A 102 -25.04 -70.36 19.15
N ASP A 103 -25.80 -71.26 18.52
CA ASP A 103 -26.49 -70.99 17.26
C ASP A 103 -27.50 -69.85 17.41
N GLN A 104 -28.27 -69.84 18.50
CA GLN A 104 -29.18 -68.73 18.80
C GLN A 104 -28.41 -67.40 18.94
N LYS A 105 -27.32 -67.38 19.71
CA LYS A 105 -26.53 -66.15 19.90
C LYS A 105 -25.85 -65.69 18.62
N ALA A 106 -25.35 -66.61 17.81
CA ALA A 106 -24.74 -66.29 16.55
C ALA A 106 -25.76 -65.70 15.56
N ASP A 107 -27.00 -66.21 15.54
CA ASP A 107 -28.10 -65.63 14.77
C ASP A 107 -28.46 -64.22 15.25
N GLU A 108 -28.50 -64.00 16.57
CA GLU A 108 -28.73 -62.68 17.16
C GLU A 108 -27.62 -61.69 16.77
N VAL A 109 -26.35 -62.07 16.93
CA VAL A 109 -25.19 -61.26 16.53
C VAL A 109 -25.23 -60.97 15.02
N THR A 110 -25.52 -61.97 14.19
CA THR A 110 -25.56 -61.82 12.73
C THR A 110 -26.65 -60.83 12.29
N LYS A 111 -27.86 -60.95 12.84
CA LYS A 111 -28.97 -60.03 12.56
C LYS A 111 -28.63 -58.60 13.00
N ARG A 112 -28.01 -58.45 14.17
CA ARG A 112 -27.66 -57.13 14.70
C ARG A 112 -26.50 -56.48 13.96
N ALA A 113 -25.50 -57.26 13.56
CA ALA A 113 -24.42 -56.81 12.70
C ALA A 113 -24.93 -56.32 11.34
N ALA A 114 -25.90 -57.02 10.73
CA ALA A 114 -26.51 -56.59 9.47
C ALA A 114 -27.21 -55.22 9.61
N GLU A 115 -28.01 -55.01 10.66
CA GLU A 115 -28.66 -53.72 10.91
C GLU A 115 -27.64 -52.62 11.27
N PHE A 116 -26.57 -52.95 12.00
CA PHE A 116 -25.47 -52.01 12.23
C PHE A 116 -24.82 -51.55 10.91
N PHE A 117 -24.45 -52.49 10.03
CA PHE A 117 -23.83 -52.18 8.75
C PHE A 117 -24.72 -51.38 7.81
N LYS A 118 -26.04 -51.61 7.84
CA LYS A 118 -27.00 -50.84 7.03
C LYS A 118 -26.89 -49.33 7.24
N PHE A 119 -26.63 -48.90 8.47
CA PHE A 119 -26.47 -47.47 8.79
C PHE A 119 -24.99 -47.03 8.84
N ALA A 120 -24.07 -47.92 9.20
CA ALA A 120 -22.64 -47.64 9.29
C ALA A 120 -21.96 -47.49 7.92
N LEU A 121 -22.31 -48.32 6.93
CA LEU A 121 -21.63 -48.37 5.63
C LEU A 121 -21.61 -47.02 4.88
N PRO A 122 -22.72 -46.25 4.79
CA PRO A 122 -22.69 -44.94 4.16
C PRO A 122 -21.72 -43.95 4.81
N LEU A 123 -21.61 -43.98 6.14
CA LEU A 123 -20.68 -43.11 6.89
C LEU A 123 -19.23 -43.55 6.71
N LEU A 124 -18.97 -44.86 6.70
CA LEU A 124 -17.63 -45.40 6.40
C LEU A 124 -17.17 -45.00 4.99
N ALA A 125 -18.07 -45.09 4.00
CA ALA A 125 -17.79 -44.66 2.63
C ALA A 125 -17.54 -43.14 2.55
N TYR A 126 -18.31 -42.35 3.29
CA TYR A 126 -18.11 -40.90 3.40
C TYR A 126 -16.75 -40.55 4.00
N GLU A 127 -16.38 -41.16 5.13
CA GLU A 127 -15.09 -40.90 5.79
C GLU A 127 -13.89 -41.29 4.91
N GLN A 128 -13.99 -42.43 4.22
CA GLN A 128 -12.95 -42.85 3.28
C GLN A 128 -12.81 -41.88 2.10
N ALA A 129 -13.92 -41.39 1.56
CA ALA A 129 -13.92 -40.38 0.51
C ALA A 129 -13.37 -39.03 1.00
N ARG A 130 -13.70 -38.64 2.24
CA ARG A 130 -13.22 -37.41 2.89
C ARG A 130 -11.71 -37.42 3.08
N GLN A 131 -11.17 -38.49 3.67
CA GLN A 131 -9.72 -38.68 3.86
C GLN A 131 -8.95 -38.67 2.53
N ALA A 132 -9.56 -39.14 1.44
CA ALA A 132 -8.96 -39.09 0.11
C ALA A 132 -8.99 -37.69 -0.54
N LEU A 133 -10.00 -36.87 -0.24
CA LEU A 133 -10.27 -35.61 -0.94
C LEU A 133 -9.67 -34.37 -0.25
N GLU A 134 -9.58 -34.39 1.08
CA GLU A 134 -9.12 -33.28 1.92
C GLU A 134 -7.70 -32.75 1.59
N PRO A 135 -6.67 -33.60 1.35
CA PRO A 135 -5.34 -33.09 0.98
C PRO A 135 -5.31 -32.41 -0.40
N ALA A 136 -6.18 -32.81 -1.33
CA ALA A 136 -6.26 -32.21 -2.67
C ALA A 136 -6.89 -30.81 -2.64
N ILE A 137 -7.92 -30.62 -1.82
CA ILE A 137 -8.58 -29.32 -1.64
C ILE A 137 -7.62 -28.32 -0.98
N GLN A 138 -6.87 -28.75 0.04
CA GLN A 138 -5.93 -27.89 0.76
C GLN A 138 -4.72 -27.46 -0.12
N ALA A 139 -4.23 -28.36 -0.97
CA ALA A 139 -3.17 -28.06 -1.94
C ALA A 139 -3.62 -27.08 -3.03
N GLN A 140 -4.88 -27.16 -3.46
CA GLN A 140 -5.44 -26.23 -4.45
C GLN A 140 -5.68 -24.84 -3.84
N HIS A 141 -6.20 -24.78 -2.61
CA HIS A 141 -6.48 -23.52 -1.92
C HIS A 141 -5.21 -22.70 -1.66
N SER A 142 -4.14 -23.34 -1.18
CA SER A 142 -2.84 -22.69 -0.97
C SER A 142 -2.23 -22.13 -2.26
N ARG A 143 -2.25 -22.89 -3.36
CA ARG A 143 -1.76 -22.43 -4.67
C ARG A 143 -2.50 -21.22 -5.20
N VAL A 144 -3.83 -21.21 -5.09
CA VAL A 144 -4.66 -20.07 -5.52
C VAL A 144 -4.36 -18.83 -4.68
N MET A 145 -4.19 -18.98 -3.36
CA MET A 145 -3.85 -17.85 -2.49
C MET A 145 -2.46 -17.29 -2.78
N ASP A 146 -1.45 -18.13 -2.98
CA ASP A 146 -0.10 -17.69 -3.34
C ASP A 146 -0.09 -16.93 -4.67
N GLU A 147 -0.83 -17.41 -5.68
CA GLU A 147 -0.93 -16.74 -6.99
C GLU A 147 -1.64 -15.37 -6.89
N VAL A 148 -2.72 -15.28 -6.10
CA VAL A 148 -3.45 -14.03 -5.87
C VAL A 148 -2.58 -13.02 -5.11
N VAL A 149 -1.85 -13.46 -4.08
CA VAL A 149 -0.92 -12.61 -3.32
C VAL A 149 0.21 -12.11 -4.21
N ALA A 150 0.82 -12.98 -5.02
CA ALA A 150 1.89 -12.59 -5.94
C ALA A 150 1.41 -11.57 -7.00
N LYS A 151 0.22 -11.78 -7.59
CA LYS A 151 -0.38 -10.82 -8.54
C LYS A 151 -0.71 -9.49 -7.87
N ALA A 152 -1.26 -9.50 -6.66
CA ALA A 152 -1.56 -8.29 -5.90
C ALA A 152 -0.28 -7.50 -5.58
N GLN A 153 0.79 -8.17 -5.13
CA GLN A 153 2.08 -7.53 -4.86
C GLN A 153 2.69 -6.92 -6.13
N SER A 154 2.64 -7.63 -7.26
CA SER A 154 3.11 -7.10 -8.56
C SER A 154 2.35 -5.85 -8.98
N GLN A 155 1.01 -5.86 -8.88
CA GLN A 155 0.17 -4.72 -9.24
C GLN A 155 0.39 -3.51 -8.33
N VAL A 156 0.59 -3.72 -7.02
CA VAL A 156 0.94 -2.64 -6.09
C VAL A 156 2.29 -2.02 -6.47
N GLY A 157 3.28 -2.83 -6.85
CA GLY A 157 4.56 -2.37 -7.36
C GLY A 157 4.43 -1.50 -8.61
N GLU A 158 3.71 -1.99 -9.62
CA GLU A 158 3.46 -1.24 -10.86
C GLU A 158 2.69 0.07 -10.63
N ILE A 159 1.66 0.05 -9.77
CA ILE A 159 0.90 1.26 -9.41
C ILE A 159 1.80 2.28 -8.71
N SER A 160 2.70 1.83 -7.82
CA SER A 160 3.62 2.72 -7.11
C SER A 160 4.61 3.40 -8.07
N ASP A 161 5.16 2.66 -9.04
CA ASP A 161 6.07 3.20 -10.06
C ASP A 161 5.35 4.18 -11.00
N VAL A 162 4.14 3.85 -11.46
CA VAL A 162 3.32 4.74 -12.30
C VAL A 162 2.95 6.03 -11.54
N LEU A 163 2.57 5.93 -10.26
CA LEU A 163 2.26 7.09 -9.42
C LEU A 163 3.48 7.99 -9.22
N GLU A 164 4.66 7.40 -9.02
CA GLU A 164 5.91 8.13 -8.85
C GLU A 164 6.31 8.85 -10.15
N LYS A 165 6.22 8.17 -11.30
CA LYS A 165 6.44 8.78 -12.63
C LYS A 165 5.46 9.91 -12.92
N ALA A 166 4.18 9.74 -12.57
CA ALA A 166 3.17 10.78 -12.74
C ALA A 166 3.43 12.02 -11.86
N ARG A 167 3.85 11.80 -10.60
CA ARG A 167 4.24 12.88 -9.68
C ARG A 167 5.49 13.62 -10.18
N GLN A 168 6.51 12.90 -10.62
CA GLN A 168 7.73 13.50 -11.20
C GLN A 168 7.41 14.29 -12.47
N ALA A 169 6.59 13.75 -13.37
CA ALA A 169 6.14 14.45 -14.57
C ALA A 169 5.34 15.71 -14.22
N ALA A 170 4.43 15.67 -13.25
CA ALA A 170 3.67 16.84 -12.81
C ALA A 170 4.58 17.93 -12.21
N GLN A 171 5.59 17.55 -11.42
CA GLN A 171 6.58 18.48 -10.85
C GLN A 171 7.47 19.11 -11.94
N GLN A 172 7.96 18.31 -12.88
CA GLN A 172 8.80 18.77 -13.98
C GLN A 172 8.03 19.71 -14.93
N THR A 173 6.79 19.37 -15.29
CA THR A 173 5.97 20.20 -16.20
C THR A 173 5.69 21.58 -15.60
N GLY A 174 5.40 21.66 -14.29
CA GLY A 174 5.13 22.93 -13.61
C GLY A 174 6.35 23.86 -13.52
N ILE A 175 7.49 23.33 -13.05
CA ILE A 175 8.72 24.13 -12.89
C ILE A 175 9.28 24.55 -14.27
N ALA A 176 9.25 23.65 -15.25
CA ALA A 176 9.71 23.94 -16.61
C ALA A 176 8.87 25.02 -17.30
N GLN A 177 7.56 25.06 -17.07
CA GLN A 177 6.69 26.10 -17.64
C GLN A 177 7.02 27.49 -17.09
N TYR A 178 7.19 27.64 -15.77
CA TYR A 178 7.59 28.92 -15.17
C TYR A 178 9.01 29.34 -15.57
N ALA A 179 9.96 28.39 -15.61
CA ALA A 179 11.32 28.67 -16.10
C ALA A 179 11.29 29.19 -17.54
N ARG A 180 10.51 28.56 -18.43
CA ARG A 180 10.35 29.00 -19.82
C ARG A 180 9.72 30.39 -19.94
N LEU A 181 8.74 30.70 -19.09
CA LEU A 181 8.11 32.02 -19.05
C LEU A 181 9.12 33.10 -18.64
N PHE A 182 9.84 32.90 -17.55
CA PHE A 182 10.87 33.85 -17.09
C PHE A 182 12.02 33.99 -18.08
N GLU A 183 12.42 32.92 -18.75
CA GLU A 183 13.45 32.99 -19.78
C GLU A 183 12.99 33.82 -21.00
N THR A 184 11.73 33.67 -21.40
CA THR A 184 11.12 34.45 -22.48
C THR A 184 11.05 35.93 -22.10
N GLU A 185 10.64 36.25 -20.87
CA GLU A 185 10.60 37.62 -20.38
C GLU A 185 12.01 38.24 -20.28
N ALA A 186 13.00 37.47 -19.83
CA ALA A 186 14.40 37.90 -19.80
C ALA A 186 14.92 38.25 -21.21
N LYS A 187 14.65 37.41 -22.22
CA LYS A 187 15.02 37.68 -23.63
C LYS A 187 14.32 38.92 -24.19
N THR A 188 13.06 39.11 -23.82
CA THR A 188 12.27 40.29 -24.22
C THR A 188 12.86 41.57 -23.63
N HIS A 189 13.18 41.56 -22.33
CA HIS A 189 13.83 42.69 -21.67
C HIS A 189 15.23 42.95 -22.19
N LYS A 190 16.03 41.92 -22.49
CA LYS A 190 17.34 42.08 -23.16
C LYS A 190 17.22 42.82 -24.49
N THR A 191 16.22 42.44 -25.30
CA THR A 191 15.98 43.06 -26.61
C THR A 191 15.53 44.52 -26.45
N ARG A 192 14.64 44.80 -25.50
CA ARG A 192 14.19 46.16 -25.18
C ARG A 192 15.33 47.01 -24.60
N ALA A 193 16.16 46.47 -23.71
CA ALA A 193 17.34 47.13 -23.19
C ALA A 193 18.26 47.55 -24.33
N ARG A 194 18.53 46.65 -25.29
CA ARG A 194 19.33 47.00 -26.48
C ARG A 194 18.72 48.17 -27.26
N ARG A 195 17.40 48.18 -27.49
CA ARG A 195 16.73 49.31 -28.17
C ARG A 195 16.88 50.62 -27.39
N TRP A 196 16.70 50.60 -26.08
CA TRP A 196 16.89 51.79 -25.22
C TRP A 196 18.34 52.25 -25.14
N TYR A 197 19.30 51.32 -25.22
CA TYR A 197 20.72 51.64 -25.30
C TYR A 197 21.03 52.39 -26.61
N LEU A 198 20.55 51.89 -27.75
CA LEU A 198 20.68 52.60 -29.03
C LEU A 198 19.97 53.96 -28.99
N ALA A 199 18.79 54.05 -28.38
CA ALA A 199 18.08 55.32 -28.19
C ALA A 199 18.90 56.30 -27.33
N THR A 200 19.55 55.83 -26.27
CA THR A 200 20.43 56.64 -25.41
C THR A 200 21.62 57.18 -26.20
N ILE A 201 22.28 56.34 -26.99
CA ILE A 201 23.38 56.78 -27.88
C ILE A 201 22.88 57.86 -28.85
N GLY A 202 21.71 57.66 -29.46
CA GLY A 202 21.10 58.64 -30.36
C GLY A 202 20.79 59.98 -29.66
N SER A 203 20.24 59.94 -28.44
CA SER A 203 19.97 61.15 -27.66
C SER A 203 21.25 61.88 -27.26
N VAL A 204 22.31 61.16 -26.89
CA VAL A 204 23.62 61.76 -26.57
C VAL A 204 24.24 62.39 -27.83
N ALA A 205 24.20 61.70 -28.97
CA ALA A 205 24.69 62.24 -30.24
C ALA A 205 23.91 63.51 -30.64
N GLY A 206 22.59 63.52 -30.47
CA GLY A 206 21.76 64.70 -30.70
C GLY A 206 22.12 65.86 -29.77
N LEU A 207 22.38 65.59 -28.49
CA LEU A 207 22.79 66.61 -27.52
C LEU A 207 24.15 67.22 -27.88
N LEU A 208 25.13 66.39 -28.25
CA LEU A 208 26.46 66.84 -28.68
C LEU A 208 26.40 67.62 -29.99
N LEU A 209 25.61 67.16 -30.97
CA LEU A 209 25.46 67.83 -32.26
C LEU A 209 24.77 69.20 -32.10
N TYR A 210 23.70 69.27 -31.31
CA TYR A 210 23.02 70.53 -31.03
C TYR A 210 23.91 71.48 -30.20
N GLY A 211 24.60 70.97 -29.18
CA GLY A 211 25.59 71.75 -28.42
C GLY A 211 26.71 72.29 -29.30
N GLY A 212 27.25 71.47 -30.20
CA GLY A 212 28.24 71.89 -31.19
C GLY A 212 27.72 72.95 -32.17
N LEU A 213 26.47 72.83 -32.62
CA LEU A 213 25.82 73.83 -33.47
C LEU A 213 25.68 75.18 -32.74
N LEU A 214 25.37 75.16 -31.45
CA LEU A 214 25.31 76.36 -30.61
C LEU A 214 26.68 77.04 -30.45
N LEU A 215 27.77 76.25 -30.38
CA LEU A 215 29.14 76.78 -30.36
C LEU A 215 29.56 77.36 -31.73
N TYR A 216 29.14 76.73 -32.83
CA TYR A 216 29.44 77.21 -34.18
C TYR A 216 28.63 78.47 -34.58
N ARG A 217 27.40 78.62 -34.08
CA ARG A 217 26.56 79.80 -34.26
C ARG A 217 26.39 80.56 -32.92
N PRO A 218 27.43 81.28 -32.47
CA PRO A 218 27.36 82.06 -31.24
C PRO A 218 26.31 83.16 -31.33
N PHE A 219 25.95 83.74 -30.19
CA PHE A 219 25.03 84.88 -30.13
C PHE A 219 25.55 86.03 -31.01
N VAL A 220 24.97 86.23 -32.20
CA VAL A 220 25.19 87.44 -33.00
C VAL A 220 24.14 88.45 -32.55
N SER A 221 24.52 89.40 -31.71
CA SER A 221 23.63 90.50 -31.31
C SER A 221 23.72 91.65 -32.31
N ALA A 222 22.72 91.80 -33.17
CA ALA A 222 22.55 93.01 -33.98
C ALA A 222 21.72 94.10 -33.28
N GLY A 223 21.42 93.96 -31.97
CA GLY A 223 20.79 95.02 -31.18
C GLY A 223 20.17 94.52 -29.87
N GLY A 224 20.45 95.23 -28.77
CA GLY A 224 19.75 95.17 -27.48
C GLY A 224 19.83 93.85 -26.67
N THR A 225 19.87 93.97 -25.33
CA THR A 225 19.85 92.82 -24.40
C THR A 225 18.58 91.97 -24.51
N VAL A 226 17.45 92.57 -24.90
CA VAL A 226 16.15 91.89 -25.06
C VAL A 226 16.17 90.81 -26.16
N ASN A 227 16.85 91.06 -27.28
CA ASN A 227 16.94 90.09 -28.39
C ASN A 227 17.84 88.89 -28.06
N VAL A 228 18.83 89.09 -27.19
CA VAL A 228 19.70 88.01 -26.69
C VAL A 228 18.90 87.07 -25.79
N VAL A 229 18.09 87.61 -24.88
CA VAL A 229 17.24 86.81 -23.98
C VAL A 229 16.18 86.02 -24.76
N ALA A 230 15.48 86.67 -25.70
CA ALA A 230 14.46 86.02 -26.52
C ALA A 230 15.02 84.85 -27.37
N SER A 231 16.25 84.96 -27.85
CA SER A 231 16.92 83.90 -28.62
C SER A 231 17.55 82.80 -27.74
N ALA A 232 17.82 83.08 -26.46
CA ALA A 232 18.39 82.13 -25.51
C ALA A 232 17.35 81.13 -24.96
N ILE A 233 16.14 81.59 -24.64
CA ILE A 233 15.07 80.76 -24.03
C ILE A 233 14.81 79.45 -24.81
N PRO A 234 14.48 79.47 -26.11
CA PRO A 234 14.18 78.24 -26.85
C PRO A 234 15.41 77.31 -26.93
N ARG A 235 16.63 77.86 -26.95
CA ARG A 235 17.86 77.07 -26.98
C ARG A 235 18.10 76.33 -25.66
N ILE A 236 17.86 76.99 -24.53
CA ILE A 236 17.94 76.41 -23.18
C ILE A 236 16.85 75.35 -23.00
N VAL A 237 15.62 75.62 -23.42
CA VAL A 237 14.51 74.66 -23.36
C VAL A 237 14.83 73.40 -24.17
N LEU A 238 15.36 73.56 -25.39
CA LEU A 238 15.78 72.43 -26.23
C LEU A 238 16.96 71.65 -25.63
N LEU A 239 17.97 72.33 -25.09
CA LEU A 239 19.07 71.65 -24.38
C LEU A 239 18.57 70.87 -23.16
N GLY A 240 17.69 71.48 -22.37
CA GLY A 240 17.09 70.86 -21.20
C GLY A 240 16.23 69.64 -21.55
N SER A 241 15.46 69.71 -22.63
CA SER A 241 14.64 68.58 -23.09
C SER A 241 15.49 67.44 -23.63
N LEU A 242 16.57 67.72 -24.38
CA LEU A 242 17.52 66.70 -24.84
C LEU A 242 18.27 66.04 -23.67
N TYR A 243 18.72 66.84 -22.71
CA TYR A 243 19.35 66.32 -21.48
C TYR A 243 18.38 65.40 -20.71
N TYR A 244 17.12 65.84 -20.54
CA TYR A 244 16.09 65.01 -19.92
C TYR A 244 15.83 63.72 -20.71
N ALA A 245 15.81 63.78 -22.05
CA ALA A 245 15.64 62.61 -22.91
C ALA A 245 16.77 61.59 -22.73
N VAL A 246 18.03 62.03 -22.61
CA VAL A 246 19.16 61.15 -22.29
C VAL A 246 18.94 60.44 -20.95
N HIS A 247 18.58 61.20 -19.91
CA HIS A 247 18.34 60.65 -18.58
C HIS A 247 17.15 59.67 -18.57
N TRP A 248 16.09 59.98 -19.31
CA TRP A 248 14.93 59.10 -19.48
C TRP A 248 15.31 57.78 -20.17
N CYS A 249 16.06 57.84 -21.27
CA CYS A 249 16.51 56.64 -21.99
C CYS A 249 17.45 55.79 -21.12
N ALA A 250 18.37 56.42 -20.40
CA ALA A 250 19.30 55.74 -19.49
C ALA A 250 18.56 55.02 -18.36
N ARG A 251 17.54 55.65 -17.76
CA ARG A 251 16.70 55.01 -16.73
C ARG A 251 15.93 53.79 -17.27
N ASN A 252 15.36 53.90 -18.46
CA ASN A 252 14.63 52.79 -19.09
C ASN A 252 15.57 51.63 -19.47
N PHE A 253 16.78 51.94 -19.96
CA PHE A 253 17.82 50.95 -20.18
C PHE A 253 18.16 50.18 -18.89
N SER A 254 18.42 50.91 -17.81
CA SER A 254 18.74 50.32 -16.51
C SER A 254 17.59 49.45 -15.96
N ALA A 255 16.34 49.91 -16.10
CA ALA A 255 15.15 49.15 -15.71
C ALA A 255 15.03 47.82 -16.46
N HIS A 256 15.27 47.82 -17.77
CA HIS A 256 15.21 46.60 -18.56
C HIS A 256 16.39 45.65 -18.29
N CYS A 257 17.59 46.16 -18.05
CA CYS A 257 18.72 45.33 -17.59
C CYS A 257 18.46 44.71 -16.21
N HIS A 258 17.87 45.47 -15.29
CA HIS A 258 17.44 44.95 -14.00
C HIS A 258 16.47 43.77 -14.17
N ASN A 259 15.40 43.96 -14.94
CA ASN A 259 14.41 42.92 -15.15
C ASN A 259 14.97 41.70 -15.91
N GLU A 260 15.91 41.90 -16.85
CA GLU A 260 16.62 40.78 -17.48
C GLU A 260 17.37 39.95 -16.44
N VAL A 261 18.17 40.58 -15.59
CA VAL A 261 19.00 39.91 -14.58
C VAL A 261 18.12 39.20 -13.55
N VAL A 262 17.07 39.86 -13.05
CA VAL A 262 16.12 39.26 -12.09
C VAL A 262 15.44 38.04 -12.69
N ASN A 263 14.92 38.13 -13.92
CA ASN A 263 14.27 36.98 -14.55
C ASN A 263 15.27 35.86 -14.89
N ARG A 264 16.51 36.18 -15.25
CA ARG A 264 17.57 35.18 -15.43
C ARG A 264 17.90 34.46 -14.12
N HIS A 265 17.97 35.21 -13.01
CA HIS A 265 18.17 34.63 -11.69
C HIS A 265 17.02 33.68 -11.34
N ARG A 266 15.76 34.07 -11.58
CA ARG A 266 14.59 33.20 -11.37
C ARG A 266 14.66 31.88 -12.13
N VAL A 267 15.09 31.91 -13.39
CA VAL A 267 15.29 30.69 -14.21
C VAL A 267 16.34 29.79 -13.56
N ASN A 268 17.49 30.35 -13.17
CA ASN A 268 18.57 29.60 -12.55
C ASN A 268 18.13 29.02 -11.19
N SER A 269 17.44 29.81 -10.36
CA SER A 269 16.93 29.38 -9.06
C SER A 269 15.89 28.27 -9.19
N LEU A 270 14.97 28.35 -10.16
CA LEU A 270 14.01 27.28 -10.46
C LEU A 270 14.71 26.00 -10.92
N GLY A 271 15.77 26.10 -11.71
CA GLY A 271 16.57 24.95 -12.13
C GLY A 271 17.29 24.25 -10.98
N THR A 272 17.81 25.02 -10.01
CA THR A 272 18.47 24.45 -8.82
C THR A 272 17.49 24.00 -7.74
N PHE A 273 16.28 24.56 -7.70
CA PHE A 273 15.27 24.27 -6.69
C PHE A 273 14.89 22.79 -6.65
N GLU A 274 14.71 22.15 -7.81
CA GLU A 274 14.41 20.72 -7.89
C GLU A 274 15.51 19.88 -7.22
N THR A 275 16.77 20.26 -7.43
CA THR A 275 17.93 19.56 -6.86
C THR A 275 17.98 19.71 -5.35
N PHE A 276 17.77 20.92 -4.83
CA PHE A 276 17.74 21.15 -3.37
C PHE A 276 16.53 20.52 -2.69
N ALA A 277 15.35 20.56 -3.33
CA ALA A 277 14.13 19.94 -2.81
C ALA A 277 14.24 18.41 -2.75
N LYS A 278 14.90 17.78 -3.73
CA LYS A 278 15.19 16.34 -3.72
C LYS A 278 16.27 15.97 -2.69
N ALA A 279 17.32 16.78 -2.58
CA ALA A 279 18.42 16.55 -1.63
C ALA A 279 18.00 16.64 -0.15
N ALA A 280 16.94 17.40 0.16
CA ALA A 280 16.38 17.50 1.52
C ALA A 280 15.72 16.19 2.02
N GLY A 281 15.42 15.24 1.13
CA GLY A 281 14.85 13.93 1.48
C GLY A 281 13.53 14.02 2.25
N ASP A 282 13.40 13.18 3.29
CA ASP A 282 12.20 13.06 4.13
C ASP A 282 12.23 13.92 5.40
N ASP A 283 13.33 14.64 5.66
CA ASP A 283 13.38 15.57 6.80
C ASP A 283 12.45 16.76 6.52
N THR A 284 11.27 16.70 7.12
CA THR A 284 10.21 17.70 6.95
C THR A 284 10.68 19.10 7.38
N GLN A 285 11.58 19.20 8.37
CA GLN A 285 12.09 20.48 8.85
C GLN A 285 13.06 21.11 7.84
N THR A 286 14.03 20.32 7.34
CA THR A 286 14.97 20.77 6.30
C THR A 286 14.25 21.07 4.99
N LYS A 287 13.30 20.24 4.58
CA LYS A 287 12.48 20.45 3.38
C LYS A 287 11.68 21.74 3.43
N ASN A 288 11.02 22.03 4.55
CA ASN A 288 10.27 23.28 4.75
C ASN A 288 11.18 24.51 4.75
N ALA A 289 12.37 24.42 5.36
CA ALA A 289 13.36 25.50 5.34
C ALA A 289 13.87 25.78 3.91
N VAL A 290 14.21 24.72 3.16
CA VAL A 290 14.65 24.82 1.75
C VAL A 290 13.55 25.40 0.87
N LEU A 291 12.29 24.96 1.04
CA LEU A 291 11.13 25.49 0.31
C LEU A 291 10.93 26.99 0.57
N LEU A 292 11.02 27.41 1.84
CA LEU A 292 10.82 28.80 2.24
C LEU A 292 11.93 29.69 1.70
N GLU A 293 13.19 29.27 1.82
CA GLU A 293 14.34 30.01 1.31
C GLU A 293 14.35 30.07 -0.22
N ALA A 294 14.02 28.97 -0.90
CA ALA A 294 13.91 28.95 -2.36
C ALA A 294 12.78 29.84 -2.87
N THR A 295 11.62 29.82 -2.22
CA THR A 295 10.50 30.72 -2.55
C THR A 295 10.92 32.17 -2.39
N HIS A 296 11.64 32.50 -1.31
CA HIS A 296 12.19 33.83 -1.08
C HIS A 296 13.24 34.22 -2.15
N SER A 297 14.12 33.30 -2.55
CA SER A 297 15.10 33.56 -3.62
C SER A 297 14.45 33.77 -5.00
N ILE A 298 13.44 32.97 -5.36
CA ILE A 298 12.77 33.04 -6.67
C ILE A 298 11.86 34.28 -6.76
N PHE A 299 11.06 34.56 -5.73
CA PHE A 299 10.04 35.60 -5.80
C PHE A 299 10.37 36.89 -5.03
N GLY A 300 11.40 36.87 -4.19
CA GLY A 300 11.86 38.05 -3.46
C GLY A 300 12.39 39.17 -4.36
N SER A 301 12.38 40.38 -3.84
CA SER A 301 12.97 41.56 -4.48
C SER A 301 14.50 41.48 -4.43
N GLN A 302 15.14 41.28 -5.58
CA GLN A 302 16.60 41.16 -5.67
C GLN A 302 17.22 42.48 -6.16
N SER A 303 18.33 42.91 -5.56
CA SER A 303 19.10 44.03 -6.08
C SER A 303 20.04 43.54 -7.18
N SER A 304 19.87 44.05 -8.41
CA SER A 304 20.73 43.66 -9.55
C SER A 304 21.87 44.65 -9.83
N GLY A 305 22.04 45.67 -8.98
CA GLY A 305 23.00 46.77 -9.21
C GLY A 305 22.55 47.82 -10.23
N PHE A 306 21.59 47.52 -11.11
CA PHE A 306 21.00 48.48 -12.08
C PHE A 306 19.91 49.37 -11.48
N PHE A 307 19.35 48.98 -10.32
CA PHE A 307 18.36 49.73 -9.59
C PHE A 307 18.77 49.74 -8.12
N GLN A 308 19.29 50.87 -7.64
CA GLN A 308 19.51 51.11 -6.22
C GLN A 308 18.20 51.63 -5.61
N ARG A 309 17.34 50.70 -5.22
CA ARG A 309 16.36 50.94 -4.17
C ARG A 309 16.75 50.01 -3.04
N GLU A 310 16.94 50.54 -1.83
CA GLU A 310 17.20 49.74 -0.64
C GLU A 310 16.19 48.61 -0.59
N ALA A 311 16.65 47.38 -0.84
CA ALA A 311 15.87 46.21 -0.54
C ALA A 311 15.62 46.26 0.99
N PRO A 312 14.39 46.02 1.47
CA PRO A 312 14.15 45.93 2.90
C PRO A 312 15.14 44.93 3.50
N PRO A 313 15.69 45.20 4.70
CA PRO A 313 16.76 44.39 5.27
C PRO A 313 16.30 42.93 5.34
N VAL A 314 16.98 42.06 4.60
CA VAL A 314 16.78 40.62 4.68
C VAL A 314 17.12 40.21 6.12
N PRO A 315 16.20 39.58 6.87
CA PRO A 315 16.49 39.19 8.24
C PRO A 315 17.56 38.08 8.24
N GLN A 316 18.81 38.46 8.50
CA GLN A 316 19.98 37.56 8.61
C GLN A 316 19.83 36.47 9.70
N ASN A 317 18.79 36.55 10.54
CA ASN A 317 18.62 35.66 11.70
C ASN A 317 18.15 34.24 11.35
N LYS A 318 17.59 33.97 10.16
CA LYS A 318 17.07 32.63 9.84
C LYS A 318 18.15 31.59 9.58
N ILE A 319 19.29 31.97 8.98
CA ILE A 319 20.39 31.02 8.70
C ILE A 319 21.09 30.62 10.02
N VAL A 320 21.21 31.56 10.97
CA VAL A 320 21.82 31.31 12.29
C VAL A 320 20.93 30.41 13.16
N GLU A 321 19.60 30.53 13.07
CA GLU A 321 18.67 29.63 13.78
C GLU A 321 18.70 28.19 13.23
N ILE A 322 18.84 28.01 11.91
CA ILE A 322 18.95 26.68 11.29
C ILE A 322 20.26 26.00 11.70
N MET A 323 21.39 26.72 11.73
CA MET A 323 22.67 26.16 12.19
C MET A 323 22.66 25.84 13.70
N ARG A 324 21.98 26.64 14.53
CA ARG A 324 21.88 26.39 15.98
C ARG A 324 21.05 25.15 16.32
N ASN A 325 20.00 24.85 15.56
CA ASN A 325 19.19 23.64 15.75
C ASN A 325 19.86 22.34 15.26
N ILE A 326 20.82 22.43 14.33
CA ILE A 326 21.62 21.28 13.91
C ILE A 326 22.69 20.94 14.96
N GLY A 327 23.27 21.95 15.62
CA GLY A 327 24.26 21.75 16.69
C GLY A 327 23.70 21.20 18.01
N SER A 328 22.43 21.47 18.34
CA SER A 328 21.82 21.04 19.61
C SER A 328 21.31 19.59 19.62
N ARG A 329 21.13 18.95 18.46
CA ARG A 329 20.74 17.53 18.36
C ARG A 329 21.90 16.55 18.49
N SER A 330 23.15 17.03 18.58
CA SER A 330 24.34 16.19 18.77
C SER A 330 24.70 15.93 20.24
N SER A 331 23.94 16.49 21.21
CA SER A 331 24.27 16.40 22.64
C SER A 331 23.06 16.04 23.51
N SER A 332 22.22 15.11 23.07
CA SER A 332 21.21 14.46 23.92
C SER A 332 21.04 13.01 23.49
#